data_AF-A0A2W5U786-F1
#
_entry.id   AF-A0A2W5U786-F1
#
_cell.length_a   1.000
_cell.length_b   1.000
_cell.length_c   1.000
_cell.angle_alpha   90.00
_cell.angle_beta   90.00
_cell.angle_gamma   90.00
#
_symmetry.space_group_name_H-M   'P 1'
#
loop_
_entity.id
_entity.type
_entity.pdbx_description
1 polymer ?
#
loop_
_entity_poly.entity_id
_entity_poly.type
_entity_poly.pdbx_seq_one_letter_code
_entity_poly.pdbx_strand_id
1 'polypeptide(L)'
;MTTKDYDSLESSLLDGQFDAVIGSRNYLIGAADPVSYLQSDYTCDGTYNLSQLYNPEIDEQISRADATSDLNERRTLAAEAGARIVADDAVIPLAYPRGYIAVKGMKDVSVDSFERQLLTAKSQRD
;
A
#
# COMPACT_ATOMS: atom_id res chain seq x y z
N MET A 1 -4.94 -20.83 18.63
CA MET A 1 -4.80 -19.86 17.53
C MET A 1 -4.16 -20.59 16.37
N THR A 2 -4.92 -20.92 15.34
CA THR A 2 -4.40 -21.52 14.10
C THR A 2 -3.92 -20.41 13.19
N THR A 3 -2.66 -20.46 12.77
CA THR A 3 -2.09 -19.52 11.80
C THR A 3 -2.31 -20.05 10.40
N LYS A 4 -2.95 -19.26 9.54
CA LYS A 4 -3.00 -19.49 8.09
C LYS A 4 -1.94 -18.61 7.44
N ASP A 5 -1.36 -19.07 6.34
CA ASP A 5 -0.51 -18.21 5.52
C ASP A 5 -1.36 -17.13 4.82
N TYR A 6 -0.71 -16.09 4.31
CA TYR A 6 -1.41 -14.99 3.65
C TYR A 6 -2.11 -15.47 2.37
N ASP A 7 -1.46 -16.32 1.57
CA ASP A 7 -1.99 -16.81 0.30
C ASP A 7 -3.34 -17.54 0.47
N SER A 8 -3.53 -18.28 1.58
CA SER A 8 -4.81 -18.91 1.89
C SER A 8 -5.86 -17.97 2.50
N LEU A 9 -5.48 -16.75 2.87
CA LEU A 9 -6.36 -15.73 3.47
C LEU A 9 -6.75 -14.63 2.48
N GLU A 10 -5.94 -14.34 1.46
CA GLU A 10 -6.09 -13.17 0.59
C GLU A 10 -7.46 -13.11 -0.08
N SER A 11 -7.95 -14.22 -0.66
CA SER A 11 -9.29 -14.25 -1.25
C SER A 11 -10.38 -13.91 -0.23
N SER A 12 -10.32 -14.46 0.98
CA SER A 12 -11.29 -14.16 2.04
C SER A 12 -11.21 -12.70 2.51
N LEU A 13 -10.02 -12.09 2.52
CA LEU A 13 -9.83 -10.69 2.84
C LEU A 13 -10.49 -9.80 1.79
N LEU A 14 -10.26 -10.10 0.51
CA LEU A 14 -10.83 -9.36 -0.63
C LEU A 14 -12.35 -9.55 -0.75
N ASP A 15 -12.86 -10.73 -0.41
CA ASP A 15 -14.30 -11.05 -0.39
C ASP A 15 -15.05 -10.43 0.80
N GLY A 16 -14.36 -9.68 1.68
CA GLY A 16 -14.99 -9.02 2.83
C GLY A 16 -15.46 -9.98 3.92
N GLN A 17 -14.82 -11.15 4.09
CA GLN A 17 -15.24 -12.16 5.06
C GLN A 17 -14.82 -11.85 6.52
N PHE A 18 -14.25 -10.66 6.78
CA PHE A 18 -13.78 -10.24 8.08
C PHE A 18 -14.41 -8.90 8.47
N ASP A 19 -14.74 -8.74 9.75
CA ASP A 19 -15.27 -7.48 10.28
C ASP A 19 -14.19 -6.37 10.31
N ALA A 20 -12.92 -6.77 10.50
CA ALA A 20 -11.77 -5.87 10.52
C ALA A 20 -10.48 -6.62 10.18
N VAL A 21 -9.55 -5.91 9.54
CA VAL A 21 -8.23 -6.44 9.18
C VAL A 21 -7.14 -5.54 9.75
N ILE A 22 -6.23 -6.13 10.52
CA ILE A 22 -4.97 -5.47 10.89
C ILE A 22 -3.92 -5.92 9.89
N GLY A 23 -3.58 -5.04 8.95
CA GLY A 23 -2.61 -5.29 7.90
C GLY A 23 -1.42 -4.34 7.94
N SER A 24 -0.32 -4.75 7.32
CA SER A 24 0.78 -3.88 6.94
C SER A 24 0.83 -3.80 5.42
N ARG A 25 0.88 -2.58 4.88
CA ARG A 25 0.89 -2.31 3.44
C ARG A 25 2.12 -1.50 3.07
N ASN A 26 2.86 -1.95 2.07
CA ASN A 26 3.90 -1.15 1.45
C ASN A 26 3.28 -0.26 0.36
N TYR A 27 3.27 1.05 0.58
CA TYR A 27 2.68 2.03 -0.35
C TYR A 27 3.61 2.42 -1.51
N LEU A 28 4.87 1.95 -1.50
CA LEU A 28 5.82 2.18 -2.58
C LEU A 28 5.81 1.05 -3.62
N ILE A 29 5.25 -0.12 -3.29
CA ILE A 29 5.16 -1.25 -4.22
C ILE A 29 4.25 -0.89 -5.41
N GLY A 30 4.79 -1.06 -6.62
CA GLY A 30 4.09 -0.78 -7.89
C GLY A 30 4.74 0.38 -8.64
N ALA A 31 4.38 1.60 -8.25
CA ALA A 31 4.98 2.87 -8.66
C ALA A 31 5.20 3.73 -7.41
N ALA A 32 6.27 4.53 -7.35
CA ALA A 32 6.45 5.52 -6.27
C ALA A 32 5.50 6.72 -6.48
N ASP A 33 4.21 6.40 -6.49
CA ASP A 33 3.12 7.26 -6.89
C ASP A 33 2.03 7.17 -5.82
N PRO A 34 1.70 8.29 -5.14
CA PRO A 34 0.68 8.28 -4.10
C PRO A 34 -0.72 7.95 -4.63
N VAL A 35 -0.97 8.07 -5.94
CA VAL A 35 -2.29 7.78 -6.52
C VAL A 35 -2.49 6.29 -6.76
N SER A 36 -1.44 5.56 -7.16
CA SER A 36 -1.57 4.14 -7.55
C SER A 36 -2.11 3.25 -6.43
N TYR A 37 -1.65 3.46 -5.18
CA TYR A 37 -2.18 2.68 -4.06
C TYR A 37 -3.60 3.12 -3.67
N LEU A 38 -3.92 4.41 -3.81
CA LEU A 38 -5.27 4.91 -3.54
C LEU A 38 -6.27 4.29 -4.52
N GLN A 39 -5.90 4.20 -5.80
CA GLN A 39 -6.70 3.56 -6.83
C GLN A 39 -6.95 2.08 -6.51
N SER A 40 -5.91 1.31 -6.17
CA SER A 40 -6.08 -0.12 -5.91
C SER A 40 -6.86 -0.41 -4.62
N ASP A 41 -6.69 0.41 -3.59
CA ASP A 41 -7.12 0.06 -2.22
C ASP A 41 -8.41 0.78 -1.79
N TYR A 42 -8.80 1.88 -2.44
CA TYR A 42 -9.90 2.73 -1.96
C TYR A 42 -10.83 3.25 -3.06
N THR A 43 -10.77 2.69 -4.27
CA THR A 43 -11.80 2.95 -5.29
C THR A 43 -12.82 1.82 -5.38
N CYS A 44 -14.00 2.11 -5.91
CA CYS A 44 -15.06 1.12 -6.07
C CYS A 44 -14.63 -0.09 -6.94
N ASP A 45 -13.80 0.16 -7.96
CA ASP A 45 -13.25 -0.88 -8.85
C ASP A 45 -11.83 -1.33 -8.41
N GLY A 46 -11.39 -0.95 -7.21
CA GLY A 46 -10.07 -1.24 -6.68
C GLY A 46 -9.86 -2.74 -6.41
N THR A 47 -8.78 -3.30 -6.95
CA THR A 47 -8.49 -4.74 -6.84
C THR A 47 -8.04 -5.19 -5.44
N TYR A 48 -7.74 -4.25 -4.55
CA TYR A 48 -7.28 -4.50 -3.18
C TYR A 48 -8.11 -3.72 -2.15
N ASN A 49 -9.38 -3.44 -2.47
CA ASN A 49 -10.28 -2.72 -1.59
C ASN A 49 -10.71 -3.57 -0.38
N LEU A 50 -9.84 -3.67 0.62
CA LEU A 50 -10.10 -4.47 1.83
C LEU A 50 -11.19 -3.87 2.72
N SER A 51 -11.38 -2.56 2.67
CA SER A 51 -12.40 -1.87 3.45
C SER A 51 -13.81 -2.00 2.87
N GLN A 52 -13.93 -2.60 1.67
CA GLN A 52 -15.19 -2.69 0.92
C GLN A 52 -15.82 -1.30 0.70
N LEU A 53 -14.99 -0.27 0.61
CA LEU A 53 -15.42 1.12 0.44
C LEU A 53 -16.06 1.29 -0.94
N TYR A 54 -17.29 1.79 -0.97
CA TYR A 54 -17.94 2.24 -2.20
C TYR A 54 -18.37 3.69 -2.03
N ASN A 55 -17.55 4.62 -2.51
CA ASN A 55 -17.80 6.05 -2.38
C ASN A 55 -17.41 6.80 -3.67
N PRO A 56 -18.38 7.12 -4.54
CA PRO A 56 -18.12 7.78 -5.82
C PRO A 56 -17.43 9.16 -5.72
N GLU A 57 -17.60 9.87 -4.59
CA GLU A 57 -16.90 11.15 -4.39
C GLU A 57 -15.40 10.94 -4.16
N ILE A 58 -15.03 9.88 -3.44
CA ILE A 58 -13.62 9.50 -3.24
C ILE A 58 -13.01 9.03 -4.56
N ASP A 59 -13.75 8.23 -5.35
CA ASP A 59 -13.33 7.82 -6.70
C ASP A 59 -13.03 9.04 -7.59
N GLU A 60 -13.90 10.06 -7.58
CA GLU A 60 -13.70 11.29 -8.34
C GLU A 60 -12.45 12.05 -7.87
N GLN A 61 -12.23 12.16 -6.56
CA GLN A 61 -11.03 12.80 -6.01
C GLN A 61 -9.75 12.09 -6.43
N ILE A 62 -9.73 10.76 -6.37
CA ILE A 62 -8.59 9.94 -6.79
C ILE A 62 -8.37 10.08 -8.30
N SER A 63 -9.44 10.04 -9.12
CA SER A 63 -9.36 10.23 -10.57
C SER A 63 -8.82 11.60 -10.96
N ARG A 64 -9.23 12.65 -10.25
CA ARG A 64 -8.69 14.01 -10.43
C ARG A 64 -7.21 14.07 -10.09
N ALA A 65 -6.78 13.43 -9.00
CA ALA A 65 -5.35 13.35 -8.67
C ALA A 65 -4.57 12.61 -9.77
N ASP A 66 -5.13 11.55 -10.34
CA ASP A 66 -4.49 10.77 -11.40
C ASP A 66 -4.30 11.56 -12.71
N ALA A 67 -5.30 12.36 -13.08
CA ALA A 67 -5.28 13.19 -14.27
C ALA A 67 -4.32 14.40 -14.18
N THR A 68 -3.83 14.74 -12.99
CA THR A 68 -2.98 15.91 -12.75
C THR A 68 -1.52 15.62 -13.06
N SER A 69 -0.95 16.34 -14.03
CA SER A 69 0.46 16.18 -14.42
C SER A 69 1.46 16.91 -13.51
N ASP A 70 1.05 17.99 -12.85
CA ASP A 70 1.92 18.69 -11.89
C ASP A 70 2.11 17.82 -10.64
N LEU A 71 3.36 17.50 -10.32
CA LEU A 71 3.67 16.55 -9.25
C LEU A 71 3.34 17.08 -7.86
N ASN A 72 3.40 18.41 -7.64
CA ASN A 72 3.09 18.98 -6.33
C ASN A 72 1.57 19.03 -6.13
N GLU A 73 0.83 19.46 -7.15
CA GLU A 73 -0.62 19.46 -7.14
C GLU A 73 -1.18 18.04 -7.02
N ARG A 74 -0.65 17.08 -7.78
CA ARG A 74 -1.01 15.66 -7.67
C ARG A 74 -0.81 15.10 -6.26
N ARG A 75 0.32 15.44 -5.61
CA ARG A 75 0.59 15.04 -4.22
C ARG A 75 -0.41 15.65 -3.25
N THR A 76 -0.74 16.93 -3.41
CA THR A 76 -1.76 17.61 -2.59
C THR A 76 -3.12 16.95 -2.74
N LEU A 77 -3.58 16.73 -3.98
CA LEU A 77 -4.86 16.08 -4.27
C LEU A 77 -4.91 14.65 -3.72
N ALA A 78 -3.82 13.88 -3.84
CA ALA A 78 -3.74 12.54 -3.25
C ALA A 78 -3.80 12.58 -1.71
N ALA A 79 -3.17 13.57 -1.07
CA ALA A 79 -3.25 13.75 0.38
C ALA A 79 -4.67 14.14 0.84
N GLU A 80 -5.37 14.98 0.08
CA GLU A 80 -6.77 15.33 0.33
C GLU A 80 -7.70 14.12 0.21
N ALA A 81 -7.54 13.30 -0.84
CA ALA A 81 -8.27 12.05 -0.99
C ALA A 81 -7.99 11.09 0.17
N GLY A 82 -6.71 10.95 0.57
CA GLY A 82 -6.31 10.16 1.73
C GLY A 82 -6.96 10.63 3.04
N ALA A 83 -7.05 11.95 3.25
CA ALA A 83 -7.74 12.51 4.41
C ALA A 83 -9.25 12.20 4.39
N ARG A 84 -9.89 12.25 3.22
CA ARG A 84 -11.31 11.88 3.07
C ARG A 84 -11.54 10.40 3.37
N ILE A 85 -10.67 9.52 2.90
CA ILE A 85 -10.73 8.06 3.19
C ILE A 85 -10.67 7.80 4.69
N VAL A 86 -9.77 8.45 5.41
CA VAL A 86 -9.68 8.33 6.88
C VAL A 86 -10.91 8.92 7.57
N ALA A 87 -11.43 10.04 7.08
CA ALA A 87 -12.64 10.67 7.62
C ALA A 87 -13.93 9.86 7.36
N ASP A 88 -13.91 8.96 6.38
CA ASP A 88 -15.01 8.03 6.04
C ASP A 88 -14.91 6.70 6.82
N ASP A 89 -13.97 6.61 7.78
CA ASP A 89 -13.68 5.41 8.60
C ASP A 89 -13.29 4.16 7.77
N ALA A 90 -12.91 4.33 6.50
CA ALA A 90 -12.51 3.22 5.62
C ALA A 90 -11.18 2.58 6.05
N VAL A 91 -10.33 3.30 6.78
CA VAL A 91 -9.09 2.79 7.35
C VAL A 91 -8.71 3.57 8.61
N ILE A 92 -8.16 2.88 9.60
CA ILE A 92 -7.61 3.50 10.82
C ILE A 92 -6.08 3.41 10.76
N PRO A 93 -5.35 4.51 10.51
CA PRO A 93 -3.89 4.50 10.49
C PRO A 93 -3.33 4.19 11.90
N LEU A 94 -2.63 3.07 12.04
CA LEU A 94 -2.04 2.67 13.34
C LEU A 94 -0.59 3.13 13.50
N ALA A 95 0.24 2.91 12.48
CA ALA A 95 1.65 3.23 12.50
C ALA A 95 2.22 3.34 11.08
N TYR A 96 3.34 4.04 10.95
CA TYR A 96 4.19 3.96 9.77
C TYR A 96 5.28 2.91 10.01
N PRO A 97 5.23 1.73 9.38
CA PRO A 97 6.20 0.68 9.61
C PRO A 97 7.58 1.08 9.10
N ARG A 98 8.63 0.68 9.83
CA ARG A 98 10.02 0.77 9.37
C ARG A 98 10.57 -0.64 9.18
N GLY A 99 10.91 -0.98 7.95
CA GLY A 99 11.63 -2.21 7.65
C GLY A 99 13.07 -2.13 8.15
N TYR A 100 13.53 -3.19 8.82
CA TYR A 100 14.92 -3.35 9.23
C TYR A 100 15.45 -4.66 8.68
N ILE A 101 16.56 -4.59 7.96
CA ILE A 101 17.26 -5.75 7.41
C ILE A 101 18.56 -5.92 8.19
N ALA A 102 18.69 -7.04 8.91
CA ALA A 102 19.91 -7.40 9.61
C ALA A 102 20.75 -8.34 8.73
N VAL A 103 22.04 -8.01 8.57
CA VAL A 103 22.97 -8.77 7.71
C VAL A 103 24.17 -9.21 8.53
N LYS A 104 24.63 -10.45 8.33
CA LYS A 104 25.86 -10.99 8.92
C LYS A 104 26.59 -11.86 7.89
N GLY A 105 27.90 -11.66 7.73
CA GLY A 105 28.71 -12.49 6.84
C GLY A 105 28.55 -12.15 5.36
N MET A 106 28.05 -10.97 5.03
CA MET A 106 27.75 -10.52 3.66
C MET A 106 28.04 -9.02 3.51
N LYS A 107 28.60 -8.65 2.36
CA LYS A 107 28.83 -7.27 1.90
C LYS A 107 27.93 -6.97 0.69
N ASP A 108 27.77 -5.69 0.40
CA ASP A 108 27.08 -5.20 -0.81
C ASP A 108 25.63 -5.73 -0.96
N VAL A 109 24.93 -5.87 0.16
CA VAL A 109 23.48 -6.18 0.20
C VAL A 109 22.70 -4.91 -0.15
N SER A 110 21.71 -5.04 -1.03
CA SER A 110 20.86 -3.93 -1.44
C SER A 110 19.79 -3.65 -0.39
N VAL A 111 19.51 -2.37 -0.16
CA VAL A 111 18.36 -1.91 0.63
C VAL A 111 17.48 -1.08 -0.31
N ASP A 112 16.56 -1.77 -0.99
CA ASP A 112 15.62 -1.19 -1.93
C ASP A 112 14.33 -0.76 -1.21
N SER A 113 13.97 0.52 -1.28
CA SER A 113 12.73 1.05 -0.70
C SER A 113 11.46 0.48 -1.33
N PHE A 114 11.54 -0.07 -2.55
CA PHE A 114 10.45 -0.80 -3.20
C PHE A 114 10.37 -2.27 -2.76
N GLU A 115 11.32 -2.71 -1.92
CA GLU A 115 11.43 -4.08 -1.42
C GLU A 115 11.56 -5.15 -2.53
N ARG A 116 12.05 -4.77 -3.73
CA ARG A 116 12.23 -5.71 -4.86
C ARG A 116 13.59 -6.37 -4.88
N GLN A 117 14.61 -5.70 -4.35
CA GLN A 117 15.99 -6.20 -4.38
C GLN A 117 16.64 -6.21 -3.00
N LEU A 118 17.06 -7.41 -2.58
CA LEU A 118 17.89 -7.63 -1.41
C LEU A 118 19.28 -8.13 -1.80
N LEU A 119 19.34 -9.21 -2.58
CA LEU A 119 20.60 -9.75 -3.12
C LEU A 119 20.76 -9.34 -4.58
N THR A 120 21.96 -8.91 -4.94
CA THR A 120 22.34 -8.55 -6.31
C THR A 120 23.60 -9.31 -6.73
N ALA A 121 23.99 -9.20 -8.01
CA ALA A 121 25.25 -9.78 -8.49
C ALA A 121 26.51 -9.23 -7.78
N LYS A 122 26.39 -8.08 -7.07
CA LYS A 122 27.48 -7.51 -6.26
C LYS A 122 27.51 -8.08 -4.85
N SER A 123 26.39 -8.63 -4.37
CA SER A 123 26.28 -9.15 -3.00
C SER A 123 27.17 -10.38 -2.86
N GLN A 124 28.03 -10.36 -1.84
CA GLN A 124 29.06 -11.37 -1.66
C GLN A 124 29.27 -11.67 -0.18
N ARG A 125 29.77 -12.86 0.14
CA ARG A 125 30.15 -13.20 1.52
C ARG A 125 31.36 -12.36 1.94
N ASP A 126 31.44 -12.08 3.24
CA ASP A 126 32.59 -11.39 3.85
C ASP A 126 33.93 -12.06 3.54
#